data_AF-A0A382J0Y7-F1
#
_entry.id   AF-A0A382J0Y7-F1
#
_cell.length_a   1.000
_cell.length_b   1.000
_cell.length_c   1.000
_cell.angle_alpha   90.00
_cell.angle_beta   90.00
_cell.angle_gamma   90.00
#
_symmetry.space_group_name_H-M   'P 1'
#
loop_
_entity.id
_entity.type
_entity.pdbx_description
1 polymer ?
#
loop_
_entity_poly.entity_id
_entity_poly.type
_entity_poly.pdbx_seq_one_letter_code
_entity_poly.pdbx_strand_id
1 'polypeptide(L)'
;MGREEVAGWSLAPAFKVYKWISSPLSRATTTAFILSGEKPRTDKRLMEMSWGEWEGRVLDELRQELGDLMAVREAEGLDFKGPDGESPREVQCRVMP
;
A
#
# COMPACT_ATOMS: atom_id res chain seq x y z
N MET A 1 -8.31 -16.03 7.57
CA MET A 1 -8.99 -15.15 6.60
C MET A 1 -8.12 -14.84 5.38
N GLY A 2 -7.21 -13.85 5.39
CA GLY A 2 -6.52 -13.44 4.14
C GLY A 2 -5.65 -14.50 3.44
N ARG A 3 -4.89 -15.32 4.18
CA ARG A 3 -4.05 -16.38 3.56
C ARG A 3 -4.88 -17.51 2.95
N GLU A 4 -5.93 -17.91 3.63
CA GLU A 4 -6.84 -18.98 3.18
C GLU A 4 -7.59 -18.57 1.92
N GLU A 5 -8.02 -17.31 1.87
CA GLU A 5 -8.68 -16.74 0.70
C GLU A 5 -7.76 -16.80 -0.54
N VAL A 6 -6.53 -16.28 -0.42
CA VAL A 6 -5.56 -16.29 -1.52
C VAL A 6 -5.17 -17.71 -1.93
N ALA A 7 -5.07 -18.65 -0.98
CA ALA A 7 -4.77 -20.05 -1.27
C ALA A 7 -5.87 -20.76 -2.06
N GLY A 8 -7.11 -20.25 -2.01
CA GLY A 8 -8.23 -20.73 -2.81
C GLY A 8 -8.22 -20.24 -4.26
N TRP A 9 -7.37 -19.27 -4.61
CA TRP A 9 -7.31 -18.71 -5.96
C TRP A 9 -6.53 -19.63 -6.90
N SER A 10 -7.01 -19.72 -8.15
CA SER A 10 -6.31 -20.41 -9.23
C SER A 10 -5.84 -19.40 -10.26
N LEU A 11 -4.52 -19.35 -10.44
CA LEU A 11 -3.88 -18.45 -11.37
C LEU A 11 -3.87 -19.08 -12.78
N ALA A 12 -4.24 -18.30 -13.81
CA ALA A 12 -4.18 -18.79 -15.18
C ALA A 12 -2.74 -19.18 -15.55
N PRO A 13 -2.52 -20.26 -16.33
CA PRO A 13 -1.17 -20.76 -16.64
C PRO A 13 -0.23 -19.71 -17.25
N ALA A 14 -0.79 -18.76 -18.01
CA ALA A 14 -0.05 -17.64 -18.61
C ALA A 14 0.71 -16.80 -17.57
N PHE A 15 0.29 -16.79 -16.30
CA PHE A 15 0.95 -15.98 -15.29
C PHE A 15 2.17 -16.65 -14.63
N LYS A 16 2.37 -17.95 -14.86
CA LYS A 16 3.51 -18.69 -14.29
C LYS A 16 4.86 -18.25 -14.85
N VAL A 17 4.87 -17.59 -16.00
CA VAL A 17 6.10 -17.13 -16.67
C VAL A 17 6.48 -15.69 -16.35
N TYR A 18 5.64 -14.94 -15.63
CA TYR A 18 5.97 -13.57 -15.24
C TYR A 18 6.91 -13.52 -14.05
N LYS A 19 7.69 -12.44 -13.99
CA LYS A 19 8.47 -12.09 -12.81
C LYS A 19 7.55 -11.41 -11.80
N TRP A 20 7.43 -12.01 -10.62
CA TRP A 20 6.68 -11.43 -9.51
C TRP A 20 7.54 -10.45 -8.72
N ILE A 21 7.01 -9.24 -8.56
CA ILE A 21 7.61 -8.18 -7.75
C ILE A 21 6.58 -7.77 -6.69
N SER A 22 7.02 -7.62 -5.45
CA SER A 22 6.18 -7.15 -4.35
C SER A 22 6.87 -6.02 -3.58
N SER A 23 6.12 -5.33 -2.72
CA SER A 23 6.76 -4.55 -1.65
C SER A 23 7.47 -5.49 -0.67
N PRO A 24 8.40 -4.99 0.17
CA PRO A 24 9.05 -5.79 1.21
C PRO A 24 8.12 -6.16 2.38
N LEU A 25 6.87 -5.67 2.39
CA LEU A 25 5.95 -5.90 3.50
C LEU A 25 5.46 -7.36 3.50
N SER A 26 5.36 -7.95 4.71
CA SER A 26 4.99 -9.36 4.90
C SER A 26 3.67 -9.73 4.22
N ARG A 27 2.68 -8.83 4.26
CA ARG A 27 1.38 -9.03 3.60
C ARG A 27 1.52 -9.25 2.09
N ALA A 28 2.28 -8.40 1.40
CA ALA A 28 2.43 -8.46 -0.05
C ALA A 28 3.32 -9.63 -0.49
N THR A 29 4.43 -9.85 0.24
CA THR A 29 5.35 -10.97 -0.04
C THR A 29 4.67 -12.32 0.17
N THR A 30 3.84 -12.46 1.22
CA THR A 30 3.08 -13.69 1.48
C THR A 30 2.06 -13.96 0.37
N THR A 31 1.29 -12.96 -0.06
CA THR A 31 0.31 -13.12 -1.14
C THR A 31 1.00 -13.56 -2.44
N ALA A 32 2.08 -12.89 -2.83
CA ALA A 32 2.82 -13.25 -4.04
C ALA A 32 3.41 -14.66 -3.95
N PHE A 33 3.93 -15.07 -2.79
CA PHE A 33 4.43 -16.42 -2.57
C PHE A 33 3.34 -17.48 -2.72
N ILE A 34 2.15 -17.27 -2.13
CA ILE A 34 1.03 -18.22 -2.23
C ILE A 34 0.62 -18.41 -3.70
N LEU A 35 0.58 -17.33 -4.49
CA LEU A 35 0.11 -17.37 -5.87
C LEU A 35 1.15 -17.88 -6.87
N SER A 36 2.42 -17.56 -6.66
CA SER A 36 3.50 -17.92 -7.59
C SER A 36 4.21 -19.22 -7.22
N GLY A 37 4.17 -19.63 -5.95
CA GLY A 37 4.97 -20.72 -5.39
C GLY A 37 6.44 -20.34 -5.13
N GLU A 38 6.84 -19.11 -5.43
CA GLU A 38 8.22 -18.63 -5.29
C GLU A 38 8.30 -17.36 -4.44
N LYS A 39 9.43 -17.18 -3.74
CA LYS A 39 9.67 -15.94 -3.00
C LYS A 39 9.82 -14.79 -4.01
N PRO A 40 8.95 -13.76 -3.96
CA PRO A 40 9.00 -12.68 -4.94
C PRO A 40 10.27 -11.84 -4.77
N ARG A 41 10.69 -11.17 -5.84
CA ARG A 41 11.63 -10.05 -5.72
C ARG A 41 10.92 -8.91 -5.02
N THR A 42 11.64 -8.18 -4.17
CA THR A 42 11.06 -7.04 -3.45
C THR A 42 11.61 -5.73 -3.98
N ASP A 43 10.75 -4.72 -4.06
CA ASP A 43 11.11 -3.35 -4.39
C ASP A 43 10.58 -2.43 -3.28
N LYS A 44 11.50 -1.70 -2.63
CA LYS A 44 11.15 -0.76 -1.55
C LYS A 44 10.23 0.36 -2.02
N ARG A 45 10.30 0.74 -3.31
CA ARG A 45 9.42 1.75 -3.91
C ARG A 45 7.96 1.32 -3.91
N LEU A 46 7.64 0.03 -3.77
CA LEU A 46 6.26 -0.46 -3.69
C LEU A 46 5.70 -0.47 -2.25
N MET A 47 6.45 0.03 -1.26
CA MET A 47 5.89 0.19 0.09
C MET A 47 4.69 1.13 0.06
N GLU A 48 3.73 0.85 0.93
CA GLU A 48 2.55 1.68 1.15
C GLU A 48 2.95 3.14 1.39
N MET A 49 2.05 4.06 1.04
CA MET A 49 2.20 5.47 1.40
C MET A 49 2.38 5.61 2.92
N SER A 50 3.37 6.38 3.35
CA SER A 50 3.53 6.68 4.77
C SER A 50 2.54 7.76 5.20
N TRP A 51 1.83 7.52 6.29
CA TRP A 51 0.94 8.50 6.92
C TRP A 51 1.62 9.31 8.03
N GLY A 52 2.92 9.07 8.27
CA GLY A 52 3.69 9.73 9.33
C GLY A 52 3.03 9.59 10.70
N GLU A 53 2.76 10.71 11.36
CA GLU A 53 2.11 10.74 12.68
C GLU A 53 0.68 10.16 12.69
N TRP A 54 0.07 9.97 11.52
CA TRP A 54 -1.26 9.35 11.41
C TRP A 54 -1.24 7.83 11.23
N GLU A 55 -0.06 7.20 11.22
CA GLU A 55 0.03 5.74 11.15
C GLU A 55 -0.73 5.06 12.29
N GLY A 56 -1.58 4.09 11.93
CA GLY A 56 -2.41 3.35 12.89
C GLY A 56 -3.63 4.10 13.43
N ARG A 57 -3.84 5.37 13.05
CA ARG A 57 -5.02 6.15 13.41
C ARG A 57 -6.21 5.77 12.52
N VAL A 58 -7.43 5.98 13.03
CA VAL A 58 -8.66 5.80 12.28
C VAL A 58 -9.06 7.15 11.65
N LEU A 59 -9.41 7.14 10.36
CA LEU A 59 -9.74 8.35 9.61
C LEU A 59 -10.92 9.14 10.23
N ASP A 60 -11.93 8.44 10.72
CA ASP A 60 -13.09 9.10 11.35
C ASP A 60 -12.73 9.77 12.67
N GLU A 61 -11.78 9.22 13.43
CA GLU A 61 -11.26 9.86 14.64
C GLU A 61 -10.47 11.12 14.28
N LEU A 62 -9.64 11.06 13.23
CA LEU A 62 -8.89 12.23 12.75
C LEU A 62 -9.82 13.35 12.29
N ARG A 63 -10.92 13.03 11.60
CA ARG A 63 -11.94 14.00 11.20
C ARG A 63 -12.62 14.65 12.39
N GLN A 64 -12.94 13.88 13.44
CA GLN A 64 -13.52 14.40 14.67
C GLN A 64 -12.54 15.30 15.44
N GLU A 65 -11.26 14.92 15.49
CA GLU A 65 -10.20 15.66 16.19
C GLU A 65 -9.85 16.97 15.49
N LEU A 66 -9.68 16.93 14.16
CA LEU A 66 -9.14 18.06 13.38
C LEU A 66 -10.23 18.96 12.77
N GLY A 67 -11.47 18.47 12.63
CA GLY A 67 -12.60 19.26 12.14
C GLY A 67 -12.33 19.93 10.78
N ASP A 68 -12.55 21.25 10.72
CA ASP A 68 -12.36 22.04 9.49
C ASP A 68 -10.93 21.96 8.93
N LEU A 69 -9.92 21.76 9.79
CA LEU A 69 -8.54 21.56 9.33
C LEU A 69 -8.40 20.29 8.50
N MET A 70 -9.14 19.23 8.85
CA MET A 70 -9.15 18.01 8.05
C MET A 70 -9.76 18.25 6.68
N ALA A 71 -10.86 19.01 6.60
CA ALA A 71 -11.49 19.34 5.32
C ALA A 71 -10.56 20.15 4.40
N VAL A 72 -9.80 21.10 4.97
CA VAL A 72 -8.78 21.84 4.21
C VAL A 72 -7.68 20.90 3.69
N ARG A 73 -7.20 19.96 4.52
CA ARG A 73 -6.18 18.98 4.10
C ARG A 73 -6.70 18.01 3.04
N GLU A 74 -7.90 17.47 3.20
CA GLU A 74 -8.51 16.58 2.20
C GLU A 74 -8.68 17.29 0.85
N ALA A 75 -8.93 18.61 0.86
CA ALA A 75 -9.04 19.42 -0.36
C ALA A 75 -7.71 19.60 -1.11
N GLU A 76 -6.56 19.26 -0.51
CA GLU A 76 -5.24 19.28 -1.18
C GLU A 76 -5.09 18.14 -2.21
N GLY A 77 -6.00 17.16 -2.20
CA GLY A 77 -6.07 16.12 -3.24
C GLY A 77 -4.80 15.27 -3.31
N LEU A 78 -4.03 15.40 -4.39
CA LEU A 78 -2.78 14.63 -4.57
C LEU A 78 -1.65 15.07 -3.63
N ASP A 79 -1.79 16.23 -2.98
CA ASP A 79 -0.83 16.77 -2.02
C ASP A 79 -1.27 16.53 -0.57
N PHE A 80 -2.44 15.92 -0.35
CA PHE A 80 -2.94 15.51 0.96
C PHE A 80 -1.99 14.51 1.63
N LYS A 81 -1.56 14.82 2.85
CA LYS A 81 -0.75 13.93 3.67
C LYS A 81 -0.88 14.18 5.18
N GLY A 82 -0.56 13.12 5.93
CA GLY A 82 -0.34 13.25 7.37
C GLY A 82 0.93 14.05 7.67
N PRO A 83 1.05 14.62 8.89
CA PRO A 83 2.30 15.22 9.35
C PRO A 83 3.46 14.22 9.20
N ASP A 84 4.57 14.68 8.63
CA ASP A 84 5.77 13.87 8.33
C ASP A 84 5.52 12.61 7.46
N GLY A 85 4.37 12.56 6.78
CA GLY A 85 4.02 11.51 5.84
C GLY A 85 4.37 11.83 4.38
N GLU A 86 3.88 10.96 3.50
CA GLU A 86 3.94 11.08 2.04
C GLU A 86 2.56 11.41 1.47
N SER A 87 2.53 12.22 0.42
CA SER A 87 1.35 12.46 -0.39
C SER A 87 1.24 11.47 -1.57
N PRO A 88 0.06 11.29 -2.18
CA PRO A 88 -0.09 10.51 -3.41
C PRO A 88 0.85 10.96 -4.53
N ARG A 89 1.13 12.27 -4.66
CA ARG A 89 2.10 12.79 -5.63
C ARG A 89 3.53 12.35 -5.32
N GLU A 90 3.94 12.38 -4.05
CA GLU A 90 5.26 11.90 -3.64
C GLU A 90 5.41 10.39 -3.87
N VAL A 91 4.35 9.60 -3.63
CA VAL A 91 4.32 8.17 -3.98
C VAL A 91 4.50 7.96 -5.47
N GLN A 92 3.81 8.73 -6.33
CA GLN A 92 3.99 8.65 -7.78
C GLN A 92 5.44 8.89 -8.19
N CYS A 93 6.10 9.91 -7.63
CA CYS A 93 7.52 10.16 -7.87
C CYS A 93 8.40 8.99 -7.39
N ARG A 94 8.10 8.41 -6.22
CA ARG A 94 8.85 7.29 -5.65
C ARG A 94 8.76 6.01 -6.48
N VAL A 95 7.61 5.72 -7.11
CA VAL A 95 7.41 4.48 -7.89
C VAL A 95 7.95 4.54 -9.32
N MET A 96 8.46 5.69 -9.77
CA MET A 96 9.05 5.82 -11.10
C MET A 96 10.21 4.82 -11.30
N PRO A 97 10.37 4.20 -12.50
CA PRO A 97 11.39 3.20 -12.80
C PRO A 97 12.83 3.65 -12.60
#